data_AF-A0A5E4SPY2-F1
#
_entry.id   AF-A0A5E4SPY2-F1
#
_cell.length_a   1.000
_cell.length_b   1.000
_cell.length_c   1.000
_cell.angle_alpha   90.00
_cell.angle_beta   90.00
_cell.angle_gamma   90.00
#
_symmetry.space_group_name_H-M   'P 1'
#
loop_
_entity.id
_entity.type
_entity.pdbx_description
1 polymer ?
#
loop_
_entity_poly.entity_id
_entity_poly.type
_entity_poly.pdbx_seq_one_letter_code
_entity_poly.pdbx_strand_id
1 'polypeptide(L)' 'MSEQPNTPSFSVTDLRDAVARIDDLATRLAALSSAATQGGIDSLDEPFLGAYFLQMEDLAMEVHLVANDLGMTLRAAA' A
#
# COMPACT_ATOMS: atom_id res chain seq x y z
N MET A 1 -12.34 30.41 28.67
CA MET A 1 -11.36 29.31 28.52
C MET A 1 -11.34 28.98 27.05
N SER A 2 -10.26 29.29 26.35
CA SER A 2 -10.14 29.04 24.92
C SER A 2 -9.63 27.61 24.75
N GLU A 3 -10.47 26.71 24.25
CA GLU A 3 -10.07 25.37 23.84
C GLU A 3 -9.05 25.53 22.70
N GLN A 4 -7.79 25.18 22.94
CA GLN A 4 -6.83 25.04 21.86
C GLN A 4 -7.36 24.00 20.88
N PRO A 5 -7.32 24.26 19.57
CA PRO A 5 -7.64 23.23 18.60
C PRO A 5 -6.60 22.12 18.79
N ASN A 6 -7.07 20.93 19.19
CA ASN A 6 -6.28 19.70 19.12
C ASN A 6 -6.07 19.40 17.63
N THR A 7 -5.11 20.09 17.01
CA THR A 7 -4.58 19.66 15.72
C THR A 7 -3.90 18.32 15.97
N PRO A 8 -4.30 17.23 15.31
CA PRO A 8 -3.64 15.95 15.49
C PRO A 8 -2.13 16.13 15.21
N SER A 9 -1.29 15.96 16.23
CA SER A 9 0.15 16.05 16.06
C SER A 9 0.63 14.74 15.47
N PHE A 10 1.06 14.78 14.23
CA PHE A 10 1.63 13.65 13.53
C PHE A 10 3.17 13.71 13.61
N SER A 11 3.85 12.57 13.81
CA SER A 11 5.31 12.57 13.91
C SER A 11 5.98 12.27 12.57
N VAL A 12 7.17 12.82 12.34
CA VAL A 12 8.00 12.48 11.17
C VAL A 12 8.27 10.97 11.08
N THR A 13 8.23 10.25 12.21
CA THR A 13 8.36 8.79 12.27
C THR A 13 7.18 8.11 11.59
N ASP A 14 5.94 8.53 11.89
CA ASP A 14 4.73 7.96 11.29
C ASP A 14 4.72 8.14 9.76
N LEU A 15 5.29 9.26 9.26
CA LEU A 15 5.42 9.55 7.82
C LEU A 15 6.41 8.60 7.17
N ARG A 16 7.56 8.39 7.83
CA ARG A 16 8.59 7.47 7.36
C ARG A 16 8.08 6.04 7.34
N ASP A 17 7.34 5.62 8.36
CA ASP A 17 6.79 4.28 8.46
C ASP A 17 5.72 4.05 7.38
N ALA A 18 4.85 5.03 7.13
CA ALA A 18 3.86 4.95 6.06
C ALA A 18 4.52 4.87 4.67
N VAL A 19 5.54 5.70 4.41
CA VAL A 19 6.28 5.66 3.14
C VAL A 19 7.03 4.33 2.97
N ALA A 20 7.70 3.84 4.02
CA ALA A 20 8.38 2.54 4.00
C ALA A 20 7.40 1.39 3.72
N ARG A 21 6.19 1.44 4.30
CA ARG A 21 5.15 0.44 4.04
C ARG A 21 4.65 0.48 2.60
N ILE A 22 4.46 1.68 2.03
CA ILE A 22 4.07 1.83 0.62
C ILE A 22 5.16 1.23 -0.28
N ASP A 23 6.43 1.48 0.00
CA ASP A 23 7.57 0.98 -0.77
C ASP A 23 7.67 -0.56 -0.72
N ASP A 24 7.48 -1.16 0.46
CA ASP A 24 7.43 -2.63 0.63
C ASP A 24 6.31 -3.25 -0.21
N LEU A 25 5.09 -2.72 -0.09
CA LEU A 25 3.93 -3.24 -0.81
C LEU A 25 4.09 -3.09 -2.34
N ALA A 26 4.61 -1.95 -2.81
CA ALA A 26 4.91 -1.72 -4.21
C ALA A 26 6.00 -2.68 -4.74
N THR A 27 7.03 -2.95 -3.92
CA THR A 27 8.07 -3.91 -4.25
C THR A 27 7.51 -5.33 -4.39
N ARG A 28 6.59 -5.73 -3.50
CA ARG A 28 5.92 -7.04 -3.55
C ARG A 28 5.04 -7.17 -4.80
N LEU A 29 4.30 -6.11 -5.17
CA LEU A 29 3.54 -6.07 -6.43
C LEU A 29 4.45 -6.23 -7.66
N ALA A 30 5.56 -5.50 -7.69
CA ALA A 30 6.54 -5.61 -8.77
C ALA A 30 7.14 -7.02 -8.87
N ALA A 31 7.44 -7.64 -7.72
CA ALA A 31 7.94 -9.01 -7.67
C ALA A 31 6.93 -10.03 -8.20
N LEU A 32 5.65 -9.92 -7.81
CA LEU A 32 4.57 -10.76 -8.31
C LEU A 32 4.38 -10.61 -9.83
N SER A 33 4.33 -9.36 -10.32
CA SER A 33 4.22 -9.07 -11.76
C SER A 33 5.42 -9.64 -12.55
N SER A 34 6.63 -9.53 -11.99
CA SER A 34 7.84 -10.11 -12.58
C SER A 34 7.79 -11.64 -12.62
N ALA A 35 7.37 -12.27 -11.53
CA ALA A 35 7.22 -13.73 -11.44
C ALA A 35 6.23 -14.26 -12.48
N ALA A 36 5.09 -13.57 -12.64
CA ALA A 36 4.10 -13.86 -13.67
C ALA A 36 4.65 -13.73 -15.09
N THR A 37 5.51 -12.73 -15.33
CA THR A 37 6.15 -12.52 -16.64
C THR A 37 7.19 -13.60 -16.96
N GLN A 38 7.99 -14.01 -15.95
CA GLN A 38 9.06 -14.99 -16.13
C GLN A 38 8.57 -16.44 -16.20
N GLY A 39 7.54 -16.79 -15.41
CA GLY A 39 6.91 -18.11 -15.43
C GLY A 39 5.89 -18.28 -16.55
N GLY A 40 5.34 -17.19 -17.07
CA GLY A 40 4.19 -17.20 -17.97
C GLY A 40 2.92 -17.51 -17.18
N ILE A 41 2.02 -16.54 -17.10
CA ILE A 41 0.70 -16.70 -16.45
C ILE A 41 -0.05 -17.92 -17.01
N ASP A 42 0.15 -18.21 -18.30
CA ASP A 42 -0.43 -19.35 -19.01
C ASP A 42 0.03 -20.73 -18.51
N SER A 43 1.13 -20.78 -17.73
CA SER A 43 1.65 -22.01 -17.12
C SER A 43 1.02 -22.33 -15.76
N LEU A 44 0.29 -21.38 -15.17
CA LEU A 44 -0.38 -21.55 -13.89
C LEU A 44 -1.74 -22.23 -14.11
N ASP A 45 -2.01 -23.26 -13.33
CA ASP A 45 -3.34 -23.85 -13.25
C ASP A 45 -4.35 -22.87 -12.62
N GLU A 46 -5.61 -23.05 -12.98
CA GLU A 46 -6.71 -22.12 -12.65
C GLU A 46 -6.80 -21.71 -11.16
N PRO A 47 -6.57 -22.62 -10.18
CA PRO A 47 -6.54 -22.25 -8.76
C PRO A 47 -5.37 -21.31 -8.40
N PHE A 48 -4.20 -21.52 -8.98
CA PHE A 48 -3.01 -20.69 -8.72
C PHE A 48 -3.11 -19.34 -9.43
N LEU A 49 -3.73 -19.32 -10.61
CA LEU A 49 -4.05 -18.09 -11.33
C LEU A 49 -5.01 -17.21 -10.51
N GLY A 50 -6.06 -17.81 -9.95
CA GLY A 50 -7.01 -17.12 -9.07
C GLY A 50 -6.33 -16.58 -7.81
N ALA A 51 -5.52 -17.39 -7.13
CA ALA A 51 -4.77 -16.96 -5.95
C ALA A 51 -3.79 -15.82 -6.26
N TYR A 52 -3.12 -15.86 -7.42
CA TYR A 52 -2.23 -14.80 -7.88
C TYR A 52 -2.97 -13.47 -8.04
N PHE A 53 -4.12 -13.46 -8.72
CA PHE A 53 -4.88 -12.23 -8.93
C PHE A 53 -5.46 -11.67 -7.63
N LEU A 54 -5.97 -12.52 -6.74
CA LEU A 54 -6.43 -12.11 -5.42
C LEU A 54 -5.29 -11.46 -4.62
N GLN A 55 -4.11 -12.06 -4.63
CA GLN A 55 -2.96 -11.50 -3.92
C GLN A 55 -2.50 -10.15 -4.51
N MET A 56 -2.55 -9.99 -5.83
CA MET A 56 -2.26 -8.71 -6.50
C MET A 56 -3.30 -7.64 -6.13
N GLU A 57 -4.59 -8.01 -6.07
CA GLU A 57 -5.67 -7.11 -5.66
C GLU A 57 -5.51 -6.66 -4.21
N ASP A 58 -5.27 -7.60 -3.29
CA ASP A 58 -5.08 -7.32 -1.86
C ASP A 58 -3.94 -6.32 -1.63
N LEU A 59 -2.80 -6.55 -2.28
CA LEU A 59 -1.64 -5.66 -2.18
C LEU A 59 -1.93 -4.28 -2.77
N ALA A 60 -2.58 -4.21 -3.94
CA ALA A 60 -2.92 -2.94 -4.57
C ALA A 60 -3.90 -2.12 -3.71
N MET A 61 -4.88 -2.79 -3.09
CA MET A 61 -5.82 -2.19 -2.16
C MET A 61 -5.10 -1.69 -0.89
N GLU A 62 -4.18 -2.46 -0.34
CA GLU A 62 -3.40 -2.05 0.82
C GLU A 62 -2.53 -0.80 0.52
N VAL A 63 -1.84 -0.78 -0.63
CA VAL A 63 -1.09 0.41 -1.10
C VAL A 63 -2.01 1.62 -1.18
N HIS A 64 -3.17 1.45 -1.81
CA HIS A 64 -4.14 2.54 -1.97
C HIS A 64 -4.62 3.09 -0.62
N LEU A 65 -4.96 2.22 0.33
CA LEU A 65 -5.42 2.62 1.66
C LEU A 65 -4.34 3.39 2.43
N VAL A 66 -3.11 2.88 2.47
CA VAL A 66 -1.99 3.54 3.17
C VAL A 66 -1.66 4.88 2.51
N ALA A 67 -1.59 4.94 1.18
CA ALA A 67 -1.31 6.18 0.46
C ALA A 67 -2.44 7.22 0.62
N ASN A 68 -3.70 6.79 0.62
CA ASN A 68 -4.84 7.67 0.83
C ASN A 68 -4.88 8.21 2.25
N ASP A 69 -4.67 7.36 3.27
CA ASP A 69 -4.61 7.78 4.67
C ASP A 69 -3.47 8.79 4.90
N LEU A 70 -2.30 8.53 4.32
CA LEU A 70 -1.17 9.45 4.35
C LEU A 70 -1.52 10.80 3.69
N GLY A 71 -2.14 10.76 2.52
CA GLY A 71 -2.56 11.97 1.80
C GLY A 71 -3.62 12.78 2.54
N MET A 72 -4.59 12.13 3.18
CA MET A 72 -5.58 12.79 4.04
C MET A 72 -4.92 13.43 5.26
N THR A 73 -4.02 12.70 5.91
CA THR A 73 -3.27 13.17 7.08
C THR A 73 -2.44 14.41 6.75
N LEU A 74 -1.70 14.40 5.64
CA LEU A 74 -0.90 15.54 5.20
C LEU A 74 -1.75 16.76 4.86
N ARG A 75 -2.92 16.58 4.26
CA ARG A 75 -3.85 17.69 3.96
C ARG A 75 -4.47 18.29 5.23
N ALA A 76 -4.72 17.48 6.25
CA ALA A 76 -5.25 17.97 7.52
C ALA A 76 -4.21 18.76 8.34
N ALA A 77 -2.92 18.54 8.07
CA ALA A 77 -1.80 19.20 8.75
C ALA A 77 -1.28 20.46 8.03
N ALA A 78 -1.73 20.74 6.81
CA ALA A 78 -1.34 21.87 5.98
C ALA A 78 -2.30 23.06 6.12
#